data_AF-A0AAD4LE31-F1
#
_entry.id   AF-A0AAD4LE31-F1
#
_cell.length_a   1.000
_cell.length_b   1.000
_cell.length_c   1.000
_cell.angle_alpha   90.00
_cell.angle_beta   90.00
_cell.angle_gamma   90.00
#
_symmetry.space_group_name_H-M   'P 1'
#
loop_
_entity.id
_entity.type
_entity.pdbx_description
1 polymer ?
#
loop_
_entity_poly.entity_id
_entity_poly.type
_entity_poly.pdbx_seq_one_letter_code
_entity_poly.pdbx_strand_id
1 'polypeptide(L)'
;MVVRSECSPLRCCGAGSESFSFLSSDHKVRRYSEDSATPQLLREARGSYTCYSRHQRDKWWLRYAILYQHSGSPPVSLRPSSMSTNSSGTITGLPTELLIRIFAQLPLEDLLSVQHTCRRFRDVVSGSATLQYFLRTKINLLEDQAPDLSLHERVAFLKHHETAWNNLQLNEFTRFSTEVSKARYILQDGYLIYNAVTNPSRYGYIDLYSSPARPNAEAPWTHISLEALRPLSDIVFAVDLNLVVAISKSGQDGLPEASFLEFTTGAPHPLSLLYTTWG
;
A
#
# COMPACT_ATOMS: atom_id res chain seq x y z
N MET A 1 -12.28 -12.10 14.68
CA MET A 1 -11.18 -12.97 14.22
C MET A 1 -9.87 -12.21 14.42
N VAL A 2 -8.95 -12.69 15.27
CA VAL A 2 -7.63 -12.06 15.44
C VAL A 2 -6.63 -12.86 14.60
N VAL A 3 -6.21 -12.32 13.46
CA VAL A 3 -5.06 -12.87 12.74
C VAL A 3 -3.81 -12.34 13.44
N ARG A 4 -3.26 -13.10 14.38
CA ARG A 4 -1.90 -12.85 14.88
C ARG A 4 -0.92 -13.35 13.82
N SER A 5 -0.22 -12.43 13.15
CA SER A 5 1.03 -12.80 12.50
C SER A 5 2.11 -12.84 13.58
N GLU A 6 2.52 -14.03 14.00
CA GLU A 6 3.76 -14.18 14.75
C GLU A 6 4.93 -13.88 13.80
N CYS A 7 5.42 -12.64 13.84
CA CYS A 7 6.75 -12.33 13.35
C CYS A 7 7.73 -12.68 14.48
N SER A 8 8.22 -13.91 14.45
CA SER A 8 9.38 -14.30 15.28
C SER A 8 10.60 -13.48 14.84
N PRO A 9 11.32 -12.82 15.75
CA PRO A 9 12.59 -12.20 15.41
C PRO A 9 13.59 -13.30 15.08
N LEU A 10 14.27 -13.16 13.95
CA LEU A 10 15.43 -13.96 13.58
C LEU A 10 16.46 -13.88 14.72
N ARG A 11 16.57 -14.96 15.50
CA ARG A 11 17.74 -15.19 16.37
C ARG A 11 18.89 -15.59 15.46
N CYS A 12 19.93 -14.75 15.44
CA CYS A 12 21.26 -15.16 15.03
C CYS A 12 21.71 -16.33 15.91
N CYS A 13 22.23 -17.39 15.29
CA CYS A 13 22.80 -18.55 15.95
C CYS A 13 23.93 -18.13 16.90
N GLY A 14 23.78 -18.51 18.17
CA GLY A 14 24.85 -18.56 19.16
C GLY A 14 24.58 -19.76 20.05
N ALA A 15 25.47 -20.75 19.99
CA ALA A 15 25.41 -22.00 20.75
C ALA A 15 25.46 -21.73 22.26
N GLY A 16 24.68 -22.48 23.03
CA GLY A 16 24.69 -22.43 24.49
C GLY A 16 23.53 -23.24 25.06
N SER A 17 23.80 -24.50 25.33
CA SER A 17 22.95 -25.39 26.12
C SER A 17 22.90 -24.90 27.57
N GLU A 18 21.71 -24.70 28.13
CA GLU A 18 21.50 -24.85 29.57
C GLU A 18 20.02 -25.10 29.88
N SER A 19 19.81 -26.20 30.59
CA SER A 19 18.53 -26.69 31.08
C SER A 19 18.14 -25.97 32.36
N PHE A 20 16.90 -25.51 32.47
CA PHE A 20 16.30 -25.23 33.78
C PHE A 20 14.84 -25.72 33.79
N SER A 21 14.60 -26.68 34.68
CA SER A 21 13.30 -27.14 35.15
C SER A 21 12.86 -26.28 36.34
N PHE A 22 11.60 -25.89 36.39
CA PHE A 22 10.91 -25.62 37.66
C PHE A 22 9.42 -25.96 37.59
N LEU A 23 8.94 -26.41 38.74
CA LEU A 23 7.69 -27.10 39.04
C LEU A 23 6.44 -26.21 39.05
N SER A 24 5.34 -26.82 38.63
CA SER A 24 4.02 -26.90 39.28
C SER A 24 3.32 -25.62 39.78
N SER A 25 2.11 -25.37 39.26
CA SER A 25 0.89 -25.45 40.09
C SER A 25 -0.37 -25.55 39.23
N ASP A 26 -1.27 -26.40 39.73
CA ASP A 26 -2.51 -26.89 39.15
C ASP A 26 -3.54 -25.81 38.79
N HIS A 27 -4.13 -25.91 37.59
CA HIS A 27 -5.53 -25.55 37.40
C HIS A 27 -6.24 -26.48 36.41
N LYS A 28 -7.38 -26.97 36.88
CA LYS A 28 -8.22 -28.05 36.35
C LYS A 28 -9.02 -27.56 35.14
N VAL A 29 -8.56 -27.89 33.93
CA VAL A 29 -9.30 -27.62 32.68
C VAL A 29 -10.13 -28.85 32.29
N ARG A 30 -11.45 -28.67 32.19
CA ARG A 30 -12.40 -29.66 31.65
C ARG A 30 -12.05 -29.94 30.19
N ARG A 31 -11.79 -31.22 29.86
CA ARG A 31 -11.70 -31.70 28.48
C ARG A 31 -13.09 -31.70 27.84
N TYR A 32 -13.25 -31.01 26.73
CA TYR A 32 -14.26 -31.33 25.72
C TYR A 32 -13.59 -32.15 24.62
N SER A 33 -14.28 -33.22 24.23
CA SER A 33 -13.86 -34.19 23.23
C SER A 33 -13.79 -33.53 21.85
N GLU A 34 -12.62 -33.54 21.22
CA GLU A 34 -12.45 -33.29 19.78
C GLU A 34 -12.57 -34.61 19.05
N ASP A 35 -13.57 -34.74 18.19
CA ASP A 35 -13.62 -35.78 17.17
C ASP A 35 -14.00 -35.17 15.81
N SER A 36 -13.28 -35.61 14.78
CA SER A 36 -13.51 -35.49 13.32
C SER A 36 -13.00 -34.24 12.56
N ALA A 37 -11.73 -34.33 12.18
CA ALA A 37 -11.12 -34.13 10.84
C ALA A 37 -11.79 -33.20 9.78
N THR A 38 -11.07 -32.14 9.38
CA THR A 38 -10.45 -31.99 8.02
C THR A 38 -9.56 -30.74 7.91
N PRO A 39 -8.21 -30.86 7.80
CA PRO A 39 -7.32 -29.72 7.55
C PRO A 39 -6.72 -29.77 6.13
N GLN A 40 -7.44 -29.26 5.13
CA GLN A 40 -6.86 -29.01 3.79
C GLN A 40 -7.15 -27.62 3.21
N LEU A 41 -8.15 -26.88 3.70
CA LEU A 41 -8.50 -25.55 3.15
C LEU A 41 -7.77 -24.35 3.77
N LEU A 42 -6.82 -24.59 4.69
CA LEU A 42 -6.06 -23.53 5.37
C LEU A 42 -4.69 -23.22 4.74
N ARG A 43 -4.30 -23.91 3.65
CA ARG A 43 -3.03 -23.65 2.94
C ARG A 43 -3.13 -22.63 1.81
N GLU A 44 -4.30 -22.38 1.23
CA GLU A 44 -4.41 -21.49 0.06
C GLU A 44 -4.63 -20.01 0.39
N ALA A 45 -5.16 -19.69 1.58
CA ALA A 45 -5.40 -18.30 1.99
C ALA A 45 -4.14 -17.55 2.49
N ARG A 46 -3.02 -18.24 2.73
CA ARG A 46 -1.75 -17.62 3.18
C ARG A 46 -0.88 -17.07 2.03
N GLY A 47 -1.19 -17.41 0.78
CA GLY A 47 -0.35 -17.09 -0.38
C GLY A 47 -0.54 -15.70 -1.00
N SER A 48 -1.71 -15.06 -0.81
CA SER A 48 -2.07 -13.89 -1.62
C SER A 48 -1.66 -12.53 -1.01
N TYR A 49 -1.79 -12.37 0.31
CA TYR A 49 -1.57 -11.07 0.97
C TYR A 49 -0.10 -10.72 1.24
N THR A 50 0.78 -11.73 1.33
CA THR A 50 2.23 -11.49 1.46
C THR A 50 2.89 -11.17 0.13
N CYS A 51 2.20 -11.36 -1.00
CA CYS A 51 2.78 -11.16 -2.32
C CYS A 51 2.76 -9.68 -2.73
N TYR A 52 1.65 -8.96 -2.54
CA TYR A 52 1.53 -7.57 -3.04
C TYR A 52 2.46 -6.56 -2.32
N SER A 53 2.53 -6.60 -0.99
CA SER A 53 3.38 -5.69 -0.19
C SER A 53 4.87 -6.06 -0.21
N ARG A 54 5.21 -7.31 -0.51
CA ARG A 54 6.59 -7.78 -0.68
C ARG A 54 7.08 -7.53 -2.11
N HIS A 55 6.20 -7.65 -3.10
CA HIS A 55 6.49 -7.34 -4.51
C HIS A 55 6.78 -5.85 -4.73
N GLN A 56 6.10 -4.95 -4.01
CA GLN A 56 6.44 -3.51 -3.99
C GLN A 56 7.81 -3.26 -3.34
N ARG A 57 8.13 -3.93 -2.22
CA ARG A 57 9.43 -3.83 -1.53
C ARG A 57 10.62 -4.33 -2.35
N ASP A 58 10.47 -5.49 -2.99
CA ASP A 58 11.56 -6.10 -3.77
C ASP A 58 11.82 -5.31 -5.06
N LYS A 59 10.78 -4.77 -5.69
CA LYS A 59 10.95 -3.81 -6.81
C LYS A 59 11.66 -2.53 -6.37
N TRP A 60 11.50 -2.11 -5.12
CA TRP A 60 12.08 -0.87 -4.58
C TRP A 60 13.58 -0.99 -4.32
N TRP A 61 14.03 -2.03 -3.60
CA TRP A 61 15.47 -2.29 -3.40
C TRP A 61 16.18 -2.62 -4.72
N LEU A 62 15.53 -3.37 -5.62
CA LEU A 62 16.10 -3.64 -6.94
C LEU A 62 16.20 -2.37 -7.79
N ARG A 63 15.21 -1.46 -7.79
CA ARG A 63 15.32 -0.18 -8.52
C ARG A 63 16.35 0.76 -7.90
N TYR A 64 16.39 0.88 -6.58
CA TYR A 64 17.42 1.68 -5.90
C TYR A 64 18.82 1.13 -6.18
N ALA A 65 19.01 -0.19 -6.14
CA ALA A 65 20.29 -0.84 -6.46
C ALA A 65 20.65 -0.78 -7.96
N ILE A 66 19.68 -0.88 -8.87
CA ILE A 66 19.88 -0.74 -10.33
C ILE A 66 20.27 0.69 -10.69
N LEU A 67 19.63 1.70 -10.08
CA LEU A 67 20.03 3.11 -10.23
C LEU A 67 21.43 3.35 -9.66
N TYR A 68 21.80 2.68 -8.57
CA TYR A 68 23.14 2.73 -7.97
C TYR A 68 24.23 2.05 -8.83
N GLN A 69 23.87 1.02 -9.62
CA GLN A 69 24.80 0.31 -10.51
C GLN A 69 24.99 1.03 -11.86
N HIS A 70 23.98 1.74 -12.37
CA HIS A 70 24.07 2.44 -13.66
C HIS A 70 24.78 3.80 -13.60
N SER A 71 25.02 4.38 -12.43
CA SER A 71 25.91 5.55 -12.28
C SER A 71 27.40 5.23 -12.47
N GLY A 72 27.75 3.96 -12.70
CA GLY A 72 29.11 3.48 -12.96
C GLY A 72 29.55 3.48 -14.42
N SER A 73 28.93 4.27 -15.31
CA SER A 73 29.49 4.47 -16.65
C SER A 73 30.90 5.07 -16.51
N PRO A 74 31.95 4.45 -17.10
CA PRO A 74 33.31 4.94 -16.98
C PRO A 74 33.38 6.37 -17.51
N PRO A 75 34.15 7.27 -16.87
CA PRO A 75 34.24 8.65 -17.29
C PRO A 75 34.68 8.69 -18.75
N VAL A 76 33.81 9.20 -19.62
CA VAL A 76 34.17 9.52 -21.00
C VAL A 76 35.29 10.55 -20.90
N SER A 77 36.51 10.12 -21.22
CA SER A 77 37.71 10.93 -21.18
C SER A 77 37.64 11.97 -22.30
N LEU A 78 36.99 13.10 -22.01
CA LEU A 78 36.96 14.26 -22.87
C LEU A 78 38.29 14.99 -22.69
N ARG A 79 39.19 14.82 -23.66
CA ARG A 79 40.41 15.63 -23.79
C ARG A 79 40.02 17.11 -23.74
N PRO A 80 40.60 17.92 -22.83
CA PRO A 80 40.33 19.34 -22.78
C PRO A 80 41.03 20.02 -23.96
N SER A 81 40.26 20.40 -24.97
CA SER A 81 40.72 21.36 -25.98
C SER A 81 40.86 22.73 -25.32
N SER A 82 42.09 23.23 -25.29
CA SER A 82 42.45 24.56 -24.81
C SER A 82 41.89 25.64 -25.75
N MET A 83 40.72 26.20 -25.42
CA MET A 83 40.26 27.48 -25.97
C MET A 83 39.83 28.41 -24.84
N SER A 84 40.24 29.68 -24.99
CA SER A 84 40.12 30.76 -24.01
C SER A 84 38.78 30.82 -23.30
N THR A 85 38.89 30.88 -21.98
CA THR A 85 37.83 31.01 -20.99
C THR A 85 37.18 32.39 -21.07
N ASN A 86 36.18 32.54 -21.93
CA ASN A 86 35.12 33.49 -21.63
C ASN A 86 34.42 32.95 -20.38
N SER A 87 34.26 33.79 -19.36
CA SER A 87 33.64 33.47 -18.07
C SER A 87 32.15 33.21 -18.24
N SER A 88 31.82 32.09 -18.88
CA SER A 88 30.48 31.52 -18.91
C SER A 88 30.06 31.28 -17.47
N GLY A 89 29.05 32.02 -17.01
CA GLY A 89 28.56 31.92 -15.64
C GLY A 89 28.28 30.46 -15.29
N THR A 90 28.97 29.93 -14.30
CA THR A 90 28.74 28.56 -13.85
C THR A 90 27.36 28.50 -13.20
N ILE A 91 26.64 27.40 -13.40
CA ILE A 91 25.35 27.14 -12.72
C ILE A 91 25.48 27.24 -11.19
N THR A 92 26.67 26.95 -10.66
CA THR A 92 27.01 27.13 -9.25
C THR A 92 27.03 28.59 -8.82
N GLY A 93 27.06 29.57 -9.72
CA GLY A 93 26.99 31.00 -9.39
C GLY A 93 25.56 31.51 -9.14
N LEU A 94 24.53 30.72 -9.44
CA LEU A 94 23.13 31.14 -9.31
C LEU A 94 22.69 31.27 -7.84
N PRO A 95 21.84 32.27 -7.50
CA PRO A 95 21.16 32.34 -6.22
C PRO A 95 20.42 31.05 -5.85
N THR A 96 20.35 30.75 -4.55
CA THR A 96 19.75 29.52 -4.03
C THR A 96 18.29 29.35 -4.47
N GLU A 97 17.54 30.45 -4.55
CA GLU A 97 16.13 30.46 -4.96
C GLU A 97 15.96 29.98 -6.41
N LEU A 98 16.89 30.35 -7.30
CA LEU A 98 16.88 29.90 -8.69
C LEU A 98 17.26 28.42 -8.80
N LEU A 99 18.26 27.98 -8.03
CA LEU A 99 18.63 26.56 -7.97
C LEU A 99 17.45 25.71 -7.49
N ILE A 100 16.72 26.15 -6.45
CA ILE A 100 15.52 25.45 -5.97
C ILE A 100 14.46 25.33 -7.06
N ARG A 101 14.19 26.43 -7.80
CA ARG A 101 13.20 26.41 -8.90
C ARG A 101 13.62 25.47 -10.03
N ILE A 102 14.89 25.47 -10.41
CA ILE A 102 15.42 24.57 -11.45
C ILE A 102 15.30 23.12 -10.97
N PHE A 103 15.74 22.82 -9.75
CA PHE A 103 15.72 21.47 -9.20
C PHE A 103 14.30 20.93 -8.99
N ALA A 104 13.32 21.80 -8.71
CA ALA A 104 11.92 21.41 -8.57
C ALA A 104 11.26 20.96 -9.90
N GLN A 105 11.87 21.27 -11.05
CA GLN A 105 11.39 20.83 -12.37
C GLN A 105 12.05 19.52 -12.83
N LEU A 106 13.04 19.02 -12.08
CA LEU A 106 13.75 17.80 -12.43
C LEU A 106 12.93 16.56 -12.04
N PRO A 107 12.98 15.48 -12.84
CA PRO A 107 12.49 14.18 -12.40
C PRO A 107 13.31 13.67 -11.20
N LEU A 108 12.77 12.68 -10.48
CA LEU A 108 13.36 12.20 -9.23
C LEU A 108 14.81 11.71 -9.44
N GLU A 109 15.07 11.01 -10.53
CA GLU A 109 16.36 10.43 -10.88
C GLU A 109 17.44 11.51 -11.09
N ASP A 110 17.08 12.58 -11.79
CA ASP A 110 17.96 13.71 -12.06
C ASP A 110 18.21 14.52 -10.78
N LEU A 111 17.18 14.70 -9.95
CA LEU A 111 17.30 15.40 -8.67
C LEU A 111 18.27 14.67 -7.72
N LEU A 112 18.17 13.33 -7.64
CA LEU A 112 19.12 12.50 -6.90
C LEU A 112 20.54 12.65 -7.47
N SER A 113 20.68 12.60 -8.79
CA SER A 113 21.98 12.79 -9.47
C SER A 113 22.61 14.14 -9.15
N VAL A 114 21.81 15.22 -9.14
CA VAL A 114 22.23 16.59 -8.77
C VAL A 114 22.82 16.63 -7.36
N GLN A 115 22.25 15.91 -6.39
CA GLN A 115 22.80 15.82 -5.02
C GLN A 115 24.21 15.22 -4.97
N HIS A 116 24.59 14.40 -5.96
CA HIS A 116 25.90 13.76 -6.03
C HIS A 116 26.95 14.55 -6.81
N THR A 117 26.56 15.63 -7.51
CA THR A 117 27.49 16.41 -8.35
C THR A 117 28.43 17.32 -7.54
N CYS A 118 27.91 18.06 -6.54
CA CYS A 118 28.71 18.94 -5.69
C CYS A 118 28.08 19.19 -4.32
N ARG A 119 28.90 19.61 -3.34
CA ARG A 119 28.45 19.90 -1.96
C ARG A 119 27.35 20.97 -1.94
N ARG A 120 27.52 22.06 -2.70
CA ARG A 120 26.54 23.16 -2.75
C ARG A 120 25.16 22.66 -3.18
N PHE A 121 25.06 21.83 -4.22
CA PHE A 121 23.77 21.33 -4.70
C PHE A 121 23.13 20.40 -3.68
N ARG A 122 23.91 19.51 -3.06
CA ARG A 122 23.43 18.71 -1.93
C ARG A 122 22.89 19.58 -0.80
N ASP A 123 23.60 20.66 -0.46
CA ASP A 123 23.20 21.59 0.60
C ASP A 123 21.92 22.36 0.22
N VAL A 124 21.73 22.73 -1.04
CA VAL A 124 20.48 23.33 -1.55
C VAL A 124 19.31 22.35 -1.45
N VAL A 125 19.49 21.10 -1.92
CA VAL A 125 18.42 20.09 -1.88
C VAL A 125 18.07 19.72 -0.44
N SER A 126 19.07 19.56 0.43
CA SER A 126 18.86 19.25 1.84
C SER A 126 18.44 20.45 2.70
N GLY A 127 18.73 21.69 2.30
CA GLY A 127 18.30 22.89 2.99
C GLY A 127 16.88 23.36 2.61
N SER A 128 16.36 22.93 1.46
CA SER A 128 15.04 23.34 0.96
C SER A 128 13.94 22.38 1.39
N ALA A 129 12.98 22.87 2.17
CA ALA A 129 11.79 22.10 2.55
C ALA A 129 10.97 21.65 1.32
N THR A 130 10.93 22.46 0.26
CA THR A 130 10.21 22.13 -0.99
C THR A 130 10.82 20.95 -1.70
N LEU A 131 12.15 20.95 -1.87
CA LEU A 131 12.85 19.85 -2.52
C LEU A 131 12.84 18.59 -1.65
N GLN A 132 13.01 18.73 -0.32
CA GLN A 132 12.87 17.59 0.58
C GLN A 132 11.47 16.97 0.52
N TYR A 133 10.41 17.81 0.52
CA TYR A 133 9.04 17.33 0.43
C TYR A 133 8.81 16.59 -0.89
N PHE A 134 9.16 17.21 -2.03
CA PHE A 134 9.03 16.61 -3.36
C PHE A 134 9.79 15.27 -3.46
N LEU A 135 11.04 15.23 -3.00
CA LEU A 135 11.85 14.02 -3.04
C LEU A 135 11.22 12.90 -2.20
N ARG A 136 10.73 13.22 -1.00
CA ARG A 136 10.09 12.25 -0.10
C ARG A 136 8.74 11.76 -0.62
N THR A 137 7.89 12.63 -1.15
CA THR A 137 6.60 12.20 -1.74
C THR A 137 6.82 11.29 -2.94
N LYS A 138 7.75 11.65 -3.83
CA LYS A 138 8.09 10.82 -5.00
C LYS A 138 8.71 9.48 -4.61
N ILE A 139 9.60 9.45 -3.62
CA ILE A 139 10.18 8.22 -3.07
C ILE A 139 9.10 7.30 -2.50
N ASN A 140 8.22 7.83 -1.66
CA ASN A 140 7.19 7.04 -1.00
C ASN A 140 5.97 6.75 -1.90
N LEU A 141 5.96 7.24 -3.15
CA LEU A 141 4.82 7.19 -4.07
C LEU A 141 3.54 7.75 -3.44
N LEU A 142 3.70 8.79 -2.61
CA LEU A 142 2.59 9.43 -1.94
C LEU A 142 2.13 10.64 -2.76
N GLU A 143 0.82 10.72 -2.95
CA GLU A 143 0.17 11.94 -3.40
C GLU A 143 0.10 12.96 -2.25
N ASP A 144 -0.06 14.25 -2.58
CA ASP A 144 -0.17 15.30 -1.57
C ASP A 144 -1.55 15.22 -0.88
N GLN A 145 -1.61 14.51 0.24
CA GLN A 145 -2.85 14.28 0.99
C GLN A 145 -3.14 15.35 2.05
N ALA A 146 -2.28 16.36 2.24
CA ALA A 146 -2.43 17.32 3.34
C ALA A 146 -2.11 18.76 2.91
N PRO A 147 -2.89 19.34 1.98
CA PRO A 147 -2.66 20.70 1.47
C PRO A 147 -2.75 21.79 2.56
N ASP A 148 -3.43 21.52 3.66
CA ASP A 148 -3.64 22.49 4.74
C ASP A 148 -2.43 22.64 5.69
N LEU A 149 -1.51 21.67 5.69
CA LEU A 149 -0.32 21.70 6.52
C LEU A 149 0.77 22.57 5.91
N SER A 150 1.54 23.26 6.74
CA SER A 150 2.75 23.94 6.28
C SER A 150 3.75 22.93 5.72
N LEU A 151 4.58 23.35 4.78
CA LEU A 151 5.55 22.48 4.12
C LEU A 151 6.51 21.81 5.11
N HIS A 152 6.89 22.51 6.19
CA HIS A 152 7.72 21.96 7.25
C HIS A 152 7.01 20.83 8.01
N GLU A 153 5.73 21.03 8.37
CA GLU A 153 4.90 19.99 9.02
C GLU A 153 4.73 18.78 8.12
N ARG A 154 4.50 18.97 6.82
CA ARG A 154 4.41 17.87 5.85
C ARG A 154 5.71 17.05 5.78
N VAL A 155 6.87 17.71 5.73
CA VAL A 155 8.17 17.02 5.76
C VAL A 155 8.37 16.27 7.08
N ALA A 156 7.97 16.86 8.22
CA ALA A 156 8.04 16.21 9.52
C ALA A 156 7.13 14.97 9.58
N PHE A 157 5.90 15.07 9.05
CA PHE A 157 4.96 13.97 8.94
C PHE A 157 5.51 12.82 8.08
N LEU A 158 6.07 13.13 6.91
CA LEU A 158 6.72 12.13 6.05
C LEU A 158 7.92 11.46 6.73
N LYS A 159 8.76 12.23 7.45
CA LYS A 159 9.87 11.68 8.23
C LYS A 159 9.38 10.74 9.33
N HIS A 160 8.31 11.12 10.02
CA HIS A 160 7.69 10.28 11.04
C HIS A 160 7.16 8.98 10.43
N HIS A 161 6.43 9.07 9.31
CA HIS A 161 5.92 7.92 8.57
C HIS A 161 7.04 6.99 8.09
N GLU A 162 8.10 7.52 7.49
CA GLU A 162 9.28 6.73 7.08
C GLU A 162 9.96 6.06 8.26
N THR A 163 10.08 6.76 9.40
CA THR A 163 10.68 6.23 10.62
C THR A 163 9.82 5.10 11.20
N ALA A 164 8.50 5.28 11.23
CA ALA A 164 7.57 4.26 11.67
C ALA A 164 7.66 3.01 10.77
N TRP A 165 7.73 3.20 9.45
CA TRP A 165 7.91 2.10 8.50
C TRP A 165 9.25 1.37 8.67
N ASN A 166 10.35 2.10 8.78
CA ASN A 166 11.69 1.53 8.94
C ASN A 166 11.82 0.73 10.23
N ASN A 167 11.17 1.19 11.31
CA ASN A 167 11.17 0.49 12.59
C ASN A 167 10.09 -0.59 12.69
N LEU A 168 9.31 -0.83 11.63
CA LEU A 168 8.11 -1.67 11.65
C LEU A 168 7.20 -1.34 12.84
N GLN A 169 7.18 -0.07 13.26
CA GLN A 169 6.20 0.47 14.21
C GLN A 169 4.88 0.62 13.47
N LEU A 170 4.32 -0.52 13.07
CA LEU A 170 2.94 -0.66 12.64
C LEU A 170 2.09 -0.50 13.91
N ASN A 171 2.04 0.72 14.42
CA ASN A 171 1.32 1.05 15.63
C ASN A 171 -0.17 0.88 15.31
N GLU A 172 -0.83 0.08 16.15
CA GLU A 172 -2.28 -0.12 16.21
C GLU A 172 -2.89 -0.93 15.06
N PHE A 173 -2.97 -2.24 15.28
CA PHE A 173 -3.94 -3.07 14.56
C PHE A 173 -5.34 -2.59 14.94
N THR A 174 -6.04 -1.96 14.01
CA THR A 174 -7.48 -1.73 14.16
C THR A 174 -8.18 -3.07 13.95
N ARG A 175 -8.91 -3.53 14.97
CA ARG A 175 -9.72 -4.73 14.88
C ARG A 175 -11.15 -4.33 14.54
N PHE A 176 -11.60 -4.78 13.38
CA PHE A 176 -13.01 -4.69 13.01
C PHE A 176 -13.71 -5.99 13.44
N SER A 177 -14.79 -5.87 14.19
CA SER A 177 -15.70 -6.98 14.44
C SER A 177 -16.68 -7.06 13.27
N THR A 178 -16.96 -8.26 12.78
CA THR A 178 -18.03 -8.52 11.81
C THR A 178 -18.95 -9.59 12.39
N GLU A 179 -20.24 -9.50 12.09
CA GLU A 179 -21.23 -10.50 12.48
C GLU A 179 -21.03 -11.84 11.75
N VAL A 180 -20.22 -11.86 10.69
CA VAL A 180 -20.05 -13.02 9.83
C VAL A 180 -18.88 -13.89 10.29
N SER A 181 -19.18 -15.14 10.64
CA SER A 181 -18.18 -16.12 11.14
C SER A 181 -17.17 -16.57 10.07
N LYS A 182 -17.54 -16.52 8.79
CA LYS A 182 -16.68 -16.86 7.64
C LYS A 182 -16.86 -15.85 6.52
N ALA A 183 -15.83 -15.04 6.29
CA ALA A 183 -15.83 -14.04 5.23
C ALA A 183 -14.49 -14.04 4.47
N ARG A 184 -14.55 -13.65 3.20
CA ARG A 184 -13.37 -13.25 2.42
C ARG A 184 -13.23 -11.73 2.53
N TYR A 185 -12.01 -11.23 2.63
CA TYR A 185 -11.72 -9.80 2.77
C TYR A 185 -10.91 -9.31 1.58
N ILE A 186 -11.16 -8.07 1.16
CA ILE A 186 -10.43 -7.38 0.10
C ILE A 186 -10.10 -6.00 0.66
N LEU A 187 -8.85 -5.57 0.54
CA LEU A 187 -8.42 -4.22 0.90
C LEU A 187 -8.11 -3.48 -0.39
N GLN A 188 -8.87 -2.43 -0.68
CA GLN A 188 -8.75 -1.67 -1.91
C GLN A 188 -9.06 -0.19 -1.67
N ASP A 189 -8.14 0.69 -2.07
CA ASP A 189 -8.31 2.15 -2.07
C ASP A 189 -8.80 2.74 -0.74
N GLY A 190 -8.31 2.18 0.38
CA GLY A 190 -8.73 2.59 1.72
C GLY A 190 -10.02 1.96 2.24
N TYR A 191 -10.63 1.08 1.46
CA TYR A 191 -11.82 0.33 1.86
C TYR A 191 -11.45 -1.10 2.23
N LEU A 192 -11.91 -1.53 3.39
CA LEU A 192 -11.94 -2.95 3.73
C LEU A 192 -13.32 -3.50 3.33
N ILE A 193 -13.33 -4.36 2.33
CA ILE A 193 -14.53 -5.01 1.79
C ILE A 193 -14.52 -6.45 2.28
N TYR A 194 -15.68 -6.99 2.65
CA TYR A 194 -15.85 -8.42 2.91
C TYR A 194 -17.03 -9.00 2.14
N ASN A 195 -16.93 -10.30 1.88
CA ASN A 195 -17.99 -11.12 1.33
C ASN A 195 -18.27 -12.30 2.28
N ALA A 196 -19.53 -12.45 2.70
CA ALA A 196 -19.97 -13.55 3.54
C ALA A 196 -20.00 -14.86 2.75
N VAL A 197 -19.27 -15.88 3.21
CA VAL A 197 -19.23 -17.19 2.53
C VAL A 197 -20.61 -17.86 2.50
N THR A 198 -21.44 -17.62 3.51
CA THR A 198 -22.82 -18.14 3.60
C THR A 198 -23.80 -17.42 2.69
N ASN A 199 -23.50 -16.18 2.29
CA ASN A 199 -24.33 -15.39 1.38
C ASN A 199 -23.43 -14.62 0.41
N PRO A 200 -22.99 -15.26 -0.70
CA PRO A 200 -22.00 -14.70 -1.62
C PRO A 200 -22.48 -13.46 -2.38
N SER A 201 -23.75 -13.07 -2.22
CA SER A 201 -24.34 -11.86 -2.79
C SER A 201 -24.38 -10.68 -1.83
N ARG A 202 -24.04 -10.88 -0.56
CA ARG A 202 -24.01 -9.81 0.44
C ARG A 202 -22.57 -9.41 0.72
N TYR A 203 -22.26 -8.18 0.34
CA TYR A 203 -20.97 -7.56 0.59
C TYR A 203 -21.13 -6.54 1.71
N GLY A 204 -20.13 -6.43 2.56
CA GLY A 204 -20.02 -5.33 3.50
C GLY A 204 -18.71 -4.59 3.29
N TYR A 205 -18.70 -3.29 3.50
CA TYR A 205 -17.50 -2.49 3.39
C TYR A 205 -17.42 -1.43 4.49
N ILE A 206 -16.20 -0.99 4.77
CA ILE A 206 -15.91 0.13 5.66
C ILE A 206 -14.83 0.99 5.02
N ASP A 207 -15.04 2.31 5.05
CA ASP A 207 -14.02 3.30 4.71
C ASP A 207 -13.07 3.46 5.90
N LEU A 208 -11.81 3.07 5.72
CA LEU A 208 -10.79 3.12 6.77
C LEU A 208 -10.31 4.56 7.05
N TYR A 209 -10.53 5.50 6.13
CA TYR A 209 -10.17 6.91 6.31
C TYR A 209 -11.26 7.68 7.07
N SER A 210 -12.52 7.40 6.77
CA SER A 210 -13.66 8.05 7.44
C SER A 210 -14.03 7.38 8.77
N SER A 211 -13.63 6.15 9.01
CA SER A 211 -13.91 5.45 10.26
C SER A 211 -13.11 6.08 11.40
N PRO A 212 -13.74 6.66 12.43
CA PRO A 212 -13.02 7.10 13.62
C PRO A 212 -12.45 5.86 14.30
N ALA A 213 -11.17 5.59 14.09
CA ALA A 213 -10.47 4.42 14.58
C ALA A 213 -10.39 4.46 16.11
N ARG A 214 -11.49 4.15 16.78
CA ARG A 214 -11.51 3.87 18.21
C ARG A 214 -11.26 2.38 18.36
N PRO A 215 -10.20 1.99 19.09
CA PRO A 215 -9.97 0.60 19.42
C PRO A 215 -11.24 0.01 20.04
N ASN A 216 -11.76 -1.06 19.44
CA ASN A 216 -12.95 -1.81 19.89
C ASN A 216 -14.31 -1.13 19.69
N ALA A 217 -14.42 -0.04 18.93
CA ALA A 217 -15.74 0.41 18.47
C ALA A 217 -16.31 -0.58 17.44
N GLU A 218 -17.62 -0.78 17.48
CA GLU A 218 -18.30 -1.53 16.42
C GLU A 218 -18.10 -0.81 15.09
N ALA A 219 -17.61 -1.56 14.12
CA ALA A 219 -17.31 -1.04 12.79
C ALA A 219 -18.65 -0.71 12.09
N PRO A 220 -18.86 0.52 11.60
CA PRO A 220 -20.06 0.89 10.88
C PRO A 220 -20.06 0.29 9.46
N TRP A 221 -20.23 -1.03 9.38
CA TRP A 221 -20.27 -1.75 8.11
C TRP A 221 -21.47 -1.30 7.27
N THR A 222 -21.18 -0.78 6.08
CA THR A 222 -22.21 -0.54 5.07
C THR A 222 -22.35 -1.78 4.21
N HIS A 223 -23.57 -2.14 3.83
CA HIS A 223 -23.86 -3.39 3.13
C HIS A 223 -24.45 -3.14 1.75
N ILE A 224 -24.02 -3.95 0.79
CA ILE A 224 -24.51 -3.96 -0.58
C ILE A 224 -25.10 -5.36 -0.83
N SER A 225 -26.32 -5.40 -1.36
CA SER A 225 -26.98 -6.65 -1.74
C SER A 225 -27.00 -6.81 -3.26
N LEU A 226 -26.44 -7.92 -3.75
CA LEU A 226 -26.39 -8.30 -5.16
C LEU A 226 -27.28 -9.53 -5.45
N GLU A 227 -28.37 -9.68 -4.69
CA GLU A 227 -29.24 -10.84 -4.80
C GLU A 227 -29.94 -10.95 -6.16
N ALA A 228 -30.20 -9.81 -6.81
CA ALA A 228 -30.81 -9.75 -8.14
C ALA A 228 -29.94 -10.33 -9.27
N LEU A 229 -28.63 -10.47 -9.06
CA LEU A 229 -27.66 -10.87 -10.09
C LEU A 229 -27.22 -12.34 -10.01
N ARG A 230 -27.96 -13.18 -9.28
CA ARG A 230 -27.57 -14.58 -9.10
C ARG A 230 -27.83 -15.43 -10.35
N PRO A 231 -26.91 -16.34 -10.72
CA PRO A 231 -25.64 -16.66 -10.04
C PRO A 231 -24.48 -15.73 -10.46
N LEU A 232 -23.75 -15.20 -9.46
CA LEU A 232 -22.52 -14.43 -9.68
C LEU A 232 -21.34 -15.38 -9.94
N SER A 233 -20.59 -15.10 -11.00
CA SER A 233 -19.33 -15.78 -11.33
C SER A 233 -18.14 -15.02 -10.80
N ASP A 234 -18.14 -13.68 -10.94
CA ASP A 234 -17.04 -12.83 -10.51
C ASP A 234 -17.52 -11.43 -10.12
N ILE A 235 -16.70 -10.72 -9.35
CA ILE A 235 -16.95 -9.35 -8.94
C ILE A 235 -15.64 -8.56 -8.90
N VAL A 236 -15.67 -7.36 -9.46
CA VAL A 236 -14.53 -6.43 -9.44
C VAL A 236 -15.01 -5.11 -8.84
N PHE A 237 -14.22 -4.57 -7.92
CA PHE A 237 -14.46 -3.29 -7.30
C PHE A 237 -13.53 -2.23 -7.92
N ALA A 238 -14.07 -1.05 -8.21
CA ALA A 238 -13.33 0.15 -8.58
C ALA A 238 -13.87 1.29 -7.73
N VAL A 239 -13.40 1.32 -6.47
CA VAL A 239 -14.03 2.11 -5.40
C VAL A 239 -13.86 3.61 -5.61
N ASP A 240 -12.72 4.02 -6.18
CA ASP A 240 -12.41 5.37 -6.64
C ASP A 240 -13.42 5.92 -7.66
N LEU A 241 -14.01 5.02 -8.45
CA LEU A 241 -15.04 5.34 -9.44
C LEU A 241 -16.46 5.12 -8.93
N ASN A 242 -16.64 4.81 -7.63
CA ASN A 242 -17.92 4.36 -7.06
C ASN A 242 -18.54 3.22 -7.89
N LEU A 243 -17.73 2.28 -8.40
CA LEU A 243 -18.17 1.27 -9.36
C LEU A 243 -17.93 -0.16 -8.86
N VAL A 244 -18.92 -1.01 -9.10
CA VAL A 244 -18.85 -2.46 -8.96
C VAL A 244 -19.24 -3.09 -10.28
N VAL A 245 -18.40 -3.97 -10.78
CA VAL A 245 -18.70 -4.77 -11.97
C VAL A 245 -18.96 -6.20 -11.51
N ALA A 246 -20.20 -6.65 -11.67
CA ALA A 246 -20.63 -8.00 -11.34
C ALA A 246 -20.80 -8.80 -12.63
N ILE A 247 -20.15 -9.95 -12.72
CA ILE A 247 -20.29 -10.87 -13.86
C ILE A 247 -21.19 -12.02 -13.43
N SER A 248 -22.36 -12.14 -14.05
CA SER A 248 -23.29 -13.25 -13.85
C SER A 248 -23.29 -14.18 -15.07
N LYS A 249 -23.81 -15.41 -14.90
CA LYS A 249 -24.07 -16.32 -16.03
C LYS A 249 -25.54 -16.22 -16.40
N SER A 250 -25.83 -15.79 -17.63
CA SER A 250 -27.20 -15.83 -18.15
C SER A 250 -27.65 -17.28 -18.38
N GLY A 251 -28.88 -17.59 -17.99
CA GLY A 251 -29.40 -18.96 -17.97
C GLY A 251 -29.73 -19.55 -19.34
N GLN A 252 -29.95 -18.74 -20.38
CA GLN A 252 -30.36 -19.25 -21.70
C GLN A 252 -29.18 -19.56 -22.62
N ASP A 253 -28.19 -18.67 -22.72
CA ASP A 253 -27.09 -18.81 -23.69
C ASP A 253 -25.74 -19.12 -23.03
N GLY A 254 -25.68 -19.12 -21.69
CA GLY A 254 -24.44 -19.30 -20.94
C GLY A 254 -23.42 -18.18 -21.13
N LEU A 255 -23.76 -17.13 -21.89
CA LEU A 255 -22.91 -15.96 -22.07
C LEU A 255 -22.80 -15.19 -20.76
N PRO A 256 -21.59 -14.71 -20.41
CA PRO A 256 -21.40 -13.88 -19.23
C PRO A 256 -22.09 -12.53 -19.45
N GLU A 257 -22.87 -12.11 -18.46
CA GLU A 257 -23.52 -10.80 -18.44
C GLU A 257 -22.80 -9.92 -17.40
N ALA A 258 -22.38 -8.72 -17.83
CA ALA A 258 -21.74 -7.75 -16.95
C ALA A 258 -22.75 -6.71 -16.49
N SER A 259 -22.94 -6.60 -15.18
CA SER A 259 -23.76 -5.57 -14.54
C SER A 259 -22.87 -4.53 -13.87
N PHE A 260 -23.13 -3.26 -14.14
CA PHE A 260 -22.42 -2.12 -13.56
C PHE A 260 -23.28 -1.51 -12.47
N LEU A 261 -22.77 -1.48 -11.24
CA LEU A 261 -23.48 -1.00 -10.06
C LEU A 261 -22.66 0.07 -9.35
N GLU A 262 -23.33 0.96 -8.65
CA GLU A 262 -22.69 1.89 -7.74
C GLU A 262 -22.17 1.14 -6.52
N PHE A 263 -20.92 1.37 -6.14
CA PHE A 263 -20.31 0.74 -4.97
C PHE A 263 -21.01 1.13 -3.68
N THR A 264 -21.35 2.40 -3.50
CA THR A 264 -21.91 2.89 -2.24
C THR A 264 -23.37 2.47 -2.02
N THR A 265 -24.16 2.35 -3.09
CA THR A 265 -25.61 2.14 -2.99
C THR A 265 -26.05 0.76 -3.47
N GLY A 266 -25.26 0.09 -4.32
CA GLY A 266 -25.68 -1.10 -5.06
C GLY A 266 -26.68 -0.84 -6.18
N ALA A 267 -27.05 0.42 -6.45
CA ALA A 267 -27.95 0.78 -7.54
C ALA A 267 -27.27 0.63 -8.92
N PRO A 268 -28.01 0.59 -10.04
CA PRO A 268 -27.40 0.62 -11.38
C PRO A 268 -26.49 1.85 -11.55
N HIS A 269 -25.25 1.62 -11.98
CA HIS A 269 -24.30 2.70 -12.21
C HIS A 269 -24.72 3.55 -13.42
N PRO A 270 -24.53 4.89 -13.44
CA PRO A 270 -24.88 5.73 -14.60
C PRO A 270 -24.31 5.25 -15.95
N LEU A 271 -23.14 4.59 -15.91
CA LEU A 271 -22.50 4.00 -17.10
C LEU A 271 -23.23 2.76 -17.64
N SER A 272 -24.10 2.11 -16.86
CA SER A 272 -24.82 0.91 -17.31
C SER A 272 -25.70 1.18 -18.54
N LEU A 273 -26.23 2.41 -18.66
CA LEU A 273 -27.06 2.86 -19.77
C LEU A 273 -26.31 2.88 -21.11
N LEU A 274 -24.98 2.98 -21.10
CA LEU A 274 -24.17 3.03 -22.31
C LEU A 274 -23.91 1.65 -22.92
N TYR A 275 -24.11 0.57 -22.14
CA TYR A 275 -23.79 -0.79 -22.55
C TYR A 275 -25.01 -1.65 -22.87
N THR A 276 -26.23 -1.16 -22.63
CA THR A 276 -27.48 -1.87 -22.92
C THR A 276 -27.88 -1.90 -24.40
N THR A 277 -27.15 -1.23 -25.30
CA THR A 277 -27.58 -1.05 -26.71
C THR A 277 -26.71 -1.76 -27.76
N TRP A 278 -25.78 -2.63 -27.38
CA TRP A 278 -25.05 -3.46 -28.34
C TRP A 278 -25.73 -4.82 -28.51
N GLY A 279 -26.92 -4.79 -29.10
CA GLY A 279 -27.69 -5.97 -29.52
C GLY A 279 -27.80 -6.02 -31.04
#